data_AF-A0A955YME5-F1
#
_entry.id   AF-A0A955YME5-F1
#
_cell.length_a   1.000
_cell.length_b   1.000
_cell.length_c   1.000
_cell.angle_alpha   90.00
_cell.angle_beta   90.00
_cell.angle_gamma   90.00
#
_symmetry.space_group_name_H-M   'P 1'
#
loop_
_entity.id
_entity.type
_entity.pdbx_description
1 polymer ?
#
loop_
_entity_poly.entity_id
_entity_poly.type
_entity_poly.pdbx_seq_one_letter_code
_entity_poly.pdbx_strand_id
1 'polypeptide(L)'
;MFGWFGRSGRKRAAATQLLAGDVGSEAVFAGLPADERDAVFTSVTRQLLFDGHATAAGRIADARLAVGPETEESLMMADDVYAELGDLERCVSICEQLVVLTDEAVPHVVRFASRLVAVGSAADALEVLDMPGMKKAHWVDTAAVRAEALAALERPEEAITLLAALMAHDDRVMRSSLDRFEWQAAHDRAERVGPLHDALVAETRGAEQVVVAAMRAGRLHPRAAVNFRLLAESLMVESAYVPEQVAVEDPHTTLTAGYDDRDPWSVARFGAAKLRTGAVAEANRLFERCRELDGRCFAAYRGLAAVGSVRVTRTFDKIHTLPDPCVPHGIEEVVVDWPRLTEVERRIVAASVHPLRGVLPALREEGATFRFLPIDVRTVDLPEFAELTSATFEDHRNFAALGGVASSHERLATSRVEDLLGFADDGGLVFAHEFAHLAYFCLPEDNTFADMHAVAINAPHVGTSYELSNEDEFFAGAYESYLCQVWGLSNRRMEDDLGVYATAFASFDDLARRG
;
A
#
# COMPACT_ATOMS: atom_id res chain seq x y z
N MET A 1 -23.25 57.80 13.33
CA MET A 1 -21.84 57.39 13.48
C MET A 1 -21.50 56.79 14.87
N PHE A 2 -22.41 56.77 15.86
CA PHE A 2 -22.15 56.24 17.22
C PHE A 2 -22.49 54.74 17.44
N GLY A 3 -23.12 54.05 16.48
CA GLY A 3 -23.55 52.65 16.64
C GLY A 3 -22.48 51.59 16.36
N TRP A 4 -21.38 51.93 15.69
CA TRP A 4 -20.40 50.94 15.19
C TRP A 4 -19.36 50.56 16.25
N PHE A 5 -18.90 51.52 17.06
CA PHE A 5 -17.94 51.28 18.15
C PHE A 5 -18.51 50.43 19.29
N GLY A 6 -19.81 50.51 19.58
CA GLY A 6 -20.47 49.69 20.61
C GLY A 6 -20.66 48.22 20.22
N ARG A 7 -20.86 47.92 18.93
CA ARG A 7 -21.03 46.54 18.43
C ARG A 7 -19.72 45.74 18.49
N SER A 8 -18.60 46.35 18.09
CA SER A 8 -17.29 45.68 18.15
C SER A 8 -16.83 45.39 19.59
N GLY A 9 -17.12 46.28 20.55
CA GLY A 9 -16.77 46.09 21.95
C GLY A 9 -17.51 44.94 22.62
N ARG A 10 -18.81 44.79 22.33
CA ARG A 10 -19.65 43.69 22.88
C ARG A 10 -19.22 42.32 22.37
N LYS A 11 -19.00 42.17 21.05
CA LYS A 11 -18.52 40.91 20.46
C LYS A 11 -17.18 40.48 21.06
N ARG A 12 -16.25 41.42 21.22
CA ARG A 12 -14.94 41.15 21.82
C ARG A 12 -15.05 40.74 23.29
N ALA A 13 -15.88 41.44 24.07
CA ALA A 13 -16.12 41.10 25.47
C ALA A 13 -16.75 39.70 25.63
N ALA A 14 -17.75 39.37 24.81
CA ALA A 14 -18.38 38.05 24.82
C ALA A 14 -17.39 36.95 24.41
N ALA A 15 -16.57 37.18 23.37
CA ALA A 15 -15.52 36.24 22.98
C ALA A 15 -14.49 36.01 24.10
N THR A 16 -14.06 37.07 24.78
CA THR A 16 -13.17 36.95 25.95
C THR A 16 -13.81 36.16 27.08
N GLN A 17 -15.09 36.38 27.37
CA GLN A 17 -15.82 35.62 28.41
C GLN A 17 -15.96 34.14 28.07
N LEU A 18 -16.24 33.81 26.80
CA LEU A 18 -16.34 32.43 26.34
C LEU A 18 -14.98 31.70 26.38
N LEU A 19 -13.90 32.38 26.00
CA LEU A 19 -12.54 31.83 26.06
C LEU A 19 -12.04 31.65 27.50
N ALA A 20 -12.40 32.57 28.41
CA ALA A 20 -12.01 32.47 29.81
C ALA A 20 -12.79 31.39 30.57
N GLY A 21 -14.04 31.10 30.18
CA GLY A 21 -14.88 30.09 30.83
C GLY A 21 -15.48 30.52 32.19
N ASP A 22 -15.31 31.78 32.58
CA ASP A 22 -15.72 32.32 33.88
C ASP A 22 -17.24 32.50 34.04
N VAL A 23 -17.98 32.51 32.92
CA VAL A 23 -19.44 32.73 32.86
C VAL A 23 -20.06 31.61 32.01
N GLY A 24 -21.23 31.11 32.43
CA GLY A 24 -21.94 30.06 31.68
C GLY A 24 -22.21 30.49 30.23
N SER A 25 -21.74 29.70 29.26
CA SER A 25 -21.75 30.03 27.84
C SER A 25 -23.15 30.34 27.30
N GLU A 26 -24.18 29.66 27.79
CA GLU A 26 -25.59 29.93 27.44
C GLU A 26 -26.02 31.34 27.83
N ALA A 27 -25.62 31.81 29.02
CA ALA A 27 -25.93 33.15 29.50
C ALA A 27 -25.23 34.22 28.65
N VAL A 28 -24.00 33.93 28.18
CA VAL A 28 -23.25 34.82 27.28
C VAL A 28 -23.98 34.94 25.94
N PHE A 29 -24.42 33.83 25.33
CA PHE A 29 -25.17 33.86 24.07
C PHE A 29 -26.57 34.47 24.20
N ALA A 30 -27.28 34.18 25.29
CA ALA A 30 -28.60 34.76 25.55
C ALA A 30 -28.54 36.30 25.69
N GLY A 31 -27.43 36.83 26.23
CA GLY A 31 -27.17 38.27 26.34
C GLY A 31 -26.78 38.96 25.03
N LEU A 32 -26.47 38.20 23.96
CA LEU A 32 -26.12 38.73 22.65
C LEU A 32 -27.35 38.91 21.75
N PRO A 33 -27.40 39.97 20.92
CA PRO A 33 -28.34 40.08 19.81
C PRO A 33 -28.21 38.90 18.84
N ALA A 34 -29.32 38.45 18.26
CA ALA A 34 -29.36 37.28 17.37
C ALA A 34 -28.39 37.39 16.18
N ASP A 35 -28.25 38.58 15.58
CA ASP A 35 -27.34 38.86 14.46
C ASP A 35 -25.85 38.89 14.85
N GLU A 36 -25.54 38.85 16.15
CA GLU A 36 -24.17 38.85 16.67
C GLU A 36 -23.72 37.48 17.20
N ARG A 37 -24.65 36.56 17.46
CA ARG A 37 -24.38 35.24 18.07
C ARG A 37 -23.46 34.38 17.19
N ASP A 38 -23.77 34.28 15.90
CA ASP A 38 -23.02 33.39 14.99
C ASP A 38 -21.60 33.90 14.74
N ALA A 39 -21.46 35.20 14.51
CA ALA A 39 -20.13 35.80 14.35
C ALA A 39 -19.22 35.58 15.57
N VAL A 40 -19.78 35.66 16.80
CA VAL A 40 -19.03 35.37 18.03
C VAL A 40 -18.75 33.88 18.17
N PHE A 41 -19.76 33.04 17.93
CA PHE A 41 -19.63 31.58 17.96
C PHE A 41 -18.53 31.09 17.02
N THR A 42 -18.69 31.35 15.71
CA THR A 42 -17.75 30.96 14.65
C THR A 42 -16.34 31.46 14.91
N SER A 43 -16.18 32.69 15.40
CA SER A 43 -14.85 33.24 15.71
C SER A 43 -14.18 32.55 16.90
N VAL A 44 -14.95 32.26 17.96
CA VAL A 44 -14.42 31.66 19.19
C VAL A 44 -14.11 30.18 18.98
N THR A 45 -15.01 29.43 18.34
CA THR A 45 -14.79 28.01 18.07
C THR A 45 -13.64 27.77 17.11
N ARG A 46 -13.49 28.55 16.03
CA ARG A 46 -12.31 28.44 15.15
C ARG A 46 -11.01 28.66 15.91
N GLN A 47 -10.97 29.66 16.79
CA GLN A 47 -9.78 29.92 17.60
C GLN A 47 -9.48 28.74 18.52
N LEU A 48 -10.49 28.20 19.20
CA LEU A 48 -10.32 27.06 20.10
C LEU A 48 -9.90 25.79 19.36
N LEU A 49 -10.46 25.52 18.18
CA LEU A 49 -10.03 24.39 17.35
C LEU A 49 -8.58 24.57 16.89
N PHE A 50 -8.21 25.77 16.44
CA PHE A 50 -6.84 26.09 16.06
C PHE A 50 -5.85 25.91 17.22
N ASP A 51 -6.26 26.25 18.45
CA ASP A 51 -5.45 26.09 19.67
C ASP A 51 -5.52 24.67 20.28
N GLY A 52 -6.21 23.71 19.63
CA GLY A 52 -6.33 22.32 20.11
C GLY A 52 -7.26 22.11 21.31
N HIS A 53 -8.19 23.02 21.55
CA HIS A 53 -9.13 23.03 22.68
C HIS A 53 -10.53 22.53 22.30
N ALA A 54 -10.61 21.38 21.61
CA ALA A 54 -11.86 20.82 21.08
C ALA A 54 -12.98 20.65 22.13
N THR A 55 -12.66 20.20 23.35
CA THR A 55 -13.68 20.03 24.42
C THR A 55 -14.29 21.35 24.86
N ALA A 56 -13.52 22.44 24.87
CA ALA A 56 -14.04 23.76 25.18
C ALA A 56 -14.93 24.28 24.05
N ALA A 57 -14.53 24.04 22.79
CA ALA A 57 -15.35 24.34 21.62
C ALA A 57 -16.69 23.58 21.67
N GLY A 58 -16.69 22.29 22.05
CA GLY A 58 -17.89 21.47 22.22
C GLY A 58 -18.89 22.04 23.22
N ARG A 59 -18.43 22.46 24.41
CA ARG A 59 -19.31 23.13 25.40
C ARG A 59 -19.93 24.42 24.87
N ILE A 60 -19.17 25.17 24.07
CA ILE A 60 -19.63 26.43 23.47
C ILE A 60 -20.64 26.14 22.34
N ALA A 61 -20.44 25.06 21.57
CA ALA A 61 -21.39 24.58 20.57
C ALA A 61 -22.71 24.15 21.21
N ASP A 62 -22.68 23.33 22.27
CA ASP A 62 -23.86 22.93 23.04
C ASP A 62 -24.66 24.16 23.50
N ALA A 63 -23.96 25.13 24.10
CA ALA A 63 -24.57 26.36 24.58
C ALA A 63 -25.14 27.25 23.46
N ARG A 64 -24.52 27.27 22.27
CA ARG A 64 -25.03 28.02 21.12
C ARG A 64 -26.30 27.39 20.56
N LEU A 65 -26.32 26.06 20.42
CA LEU A 65 -27.47 25.31 19.91
C LEU A 65 -28.68 25.43 20.85
N ALA A 66 -28.46 25.42 22.17
CA ALA A 66 -29.52 25.58 23.17
C ALA A 66 -30.28 26.94 23.11
N VAL A 67 -29.66 28.00 22.58
CA VAL A 67 -30.20 29.38 22.65
C VAL A 67 -31.01 29.80 21.41
N GLY A 68 -30.81 29.15 20.25
CA GLY A 68 -31.56 29.36 19.01
C GLY A 68 -31.60 30.80 18.42
N PRO A 69 -32.24 31.00 17.25
CA PRO A 69 -32.43 29.99 16.20
C PRO A 69 -31.09 29.63 15.54
N GLU A 70 -31.04 28.45 14.94
CA GLU A 70 -29.87 27.95 14.22
C GLU A 70 -29.83 28.54 12.82
N THR A 71 -28.64 29.00 12.41
CA THR A 71 -28.34 29.39 11.04
C THR A 71 -27.45 28.33 10.40
N GLU A 72 -27.40 28.31 9.08
CA GLU A 72 -26.50 27.44 8.30
C GLU A 72 -25.06 27.54 8.81
N GLU A 73 -24.55 28.76 9.02
CA GLU A 73 -23.18 28.98 9.51
C GLU A 73 -22.96 28.39 10.91
N SER A 74 -23.94 28.51 11.81
CA SER A 74 -23.84 27.97 13.17
C SER A 74 -23.89 26.43 13.19
N LEU A 75 -24.72 25.81 12.34
CA LEU A 75 -24.79 24.36 12.26
C LEU A 75 -23.55 23.78 11.56
N MET A 76 -23.05 24.42 10.51
CA MET A 76 -21.81 24.01 9.86
C MET A 76 -20.63 24.01 10.84
N MET A 77 -20.50 25.07 11.64
CA MET A 77 -19.44 25.18 12.63
C MET A 77 -19.62 24.18 13.78
N ALA A 78 -20.86 23.87 14.16
CA ALA A 78 -21.12 22.84 15.16
C ALA A 78 -20.74 21.43 14.65
N ASP A 79 -21.07 21.08 13.40
CA ASP A 79 -20.60 19.83 12.76
C ASP A 79 -19.07 19.74 12.79
N ASP A 80 -18.36 20.82 12.41
CA ASP A 80 -16.89 20.84 12.44
C ASP A 80 -16.33 20.58 13.87
N VAL A 81 -16.97 21.15 14.89
CA VAL A 81 -16.55 20.97 16.30
C VAL A 81 -16.79 19.54 16.77
N TYR A 82 -17.95 18.95 16.51
CA TYR A 82 -18.24 17.58 16.96
C TYR A 82 -17.49 16.53 16.16
N ALA A 83 -17.17 16.81 14.89
CA ALA A 83 -16.30 15.96 14.09
C ALA A 83 -14.88 15.88 14.68
N GLU A 84 -14.32 17.02 15.12
CA GLU A 84 -13.03 17.05 15.81
C GLU A 84 -13.06 16.30 17.16
N LEU A 85 -14.22 16.29 17.83
CA LEU A 85 -14.42 15.54 19.07
C LEU A 85 -14.66 14.05 18.86
N GLY A 86 -14.86 13.59 17.61
CA GLY A 86 -15.27 12.24 17.28
C GLY A 86 -16.72 11.91 17.66
N ASP A 87 -17.55 12.91 17.97
CA ASP A 87 -18.98 12.73 18.29
C ASP A 87 -19.82 12.71 17.01
N LEU A 88 -19.75 11.58 16.30
CA LEU A 88 -20.36 11.43 14.99
C LEU A 88 -21.89 11.39 15.04
N GLU A 89 -22.50 10.92 16.13
CA GLU A 89 -23.96 10.93 16.30
C GLU A 89 -24.53 12.35 16.34
N ARG A 90 -23.84 13.28 17.03
CA ARG A 90 -24.21 14.70 16.99
C ARG A 90 -24.00 15.32 15.61
N CYS A 91 -22.94 14.95 14.89
CA CYS A 91 -22.72 15.39 13.52
C CYS A 91 -23.88 15.01 12.61
N VAL A 92 -24.38 13.77 12.72
CA VAL A 92 -25.56 13.27 12.00
C VAL A 92 -26.79 14.14 12.30
N SER A 93 -27.09 14.39 13.59
CA SER A 93 -28.25 15.21 13.97
C SER A 93 -28.17 16.65 13.45
N ILE A 94 -26.97 17.25 13.46
CA ILE A 94 -26.75 18.61 12.95
C ILE A 94 -26.87 18.66 11.44
N CYS A 95 -26.33 17.66 10.74
CA CYS A 95 -26.41 17.59 9.29
C CYS A 95 -27.84 17.37 8.79
N GLU A 96 -28.65 16.60 9.52
CA GLU A 96 -30.09 16.47 9.23
C GLU A 96 -30.79 17.84 9.29
N GLN A 97 -30.51 18.63 10.34
CA GLN A 97 -31.06 19.98 10.47
C GLN A 97 -30.58 20.92 9.36
N LEU A 98 -29.31 20.83 8.95
CA LEU A 98 -28.75 21.59 7.82
C LEU A 98 -29.48 21.30 6.52
N VAL A 99 -29.74 20.03 6.22
CA VAL A 99 -30.45 19.61 5.00
C VAL A 99 -31.86 20.20 4.97
N VAL A 100 -32.58 20.15 6.09
CA VAL A 100 -33.92 20.74 6.22
C VAL A 100 -33.89 22.27 6.08
N LEU A 101 -32.93 22.93 6.73
CA LEU A 101 -32.81 24.39 6.73
C LEU A 101 -32.49 24.95 5.33
N THR A 102 -31.75 24.20 4.53
CA THR A 102 -31.21 24.64 3.24
C THR A 102 -31.99 24.11 2.03
N ASP A 103 -33.16 23.53 2.26
CA ASP A 103 -34.02 22.95 1.21
C ASP A 103 -33.25 21.95 0.33
N GLU A 104 -32.56 21.00 0.99
CA GLU A 104 -31.80 19.92 0.34
C GLU A 104 -30.65 20.42 -0.55
N ALA A 105 -29.95 21.50 -0.17
CA ALA A 105 -28.78 21.95 -0.90
C ALA A 105 -27.69 20.85 -0.96
N VAL A 106 -27.21 20.56 -2.18
CA VAL A 106 -26.30 19.43 -2.48
C VAL A 106 -25.10 19.33 -1.54
N PRO A 107 -24.35 20.41 -1.20
CA PRO A 107 -23.20 20.30 -0.30
C PRO A 107 -23.58 19.75 1.10
N HIS A 108 -24.75 20.10 1.61
CA HIS A 108 -25.22 19.66 2.93
C HIS A 108 -25.75 18.23 2.90
N VAL A 109 -26.38 17.83 1.80
CA VAL A 109 -26.80 16.44 1.57
C VAL A 109 -25.59 15.51 1.47
N VAL A 110 -24.56 15.91 0.73
CA VAL A 110 -23.28 15.16 0.64
C VAL A 110 -22.61 15.05 2.01
N ARG A 111 -22.57 16.16 2.76
CA ARG A 111 -22.02 16.17 4.14
C ARG A 111 -22.80 15.22 5.05
N PHE A 112 -24.13 15.27 5.02
CA PHE A 112 -24.98 14.40 5.81
C PHE A 112 -24.76 12.91 5.49
N ALA A 113 -24.78 12.55 4.21
CA ALA A 113 -24.52 11.19 3.76
C ALA A 113 -23.13 10.69 4.19
N SER A 114 -22.11 11.54 4.13
CA SER A 114 -20.75 11.20 4.58
C SER A 114 -20.70 10.89 6.09
N ARG A 115 -21.42 11.66 6.92
CA ARG A 115 -21.54 11.36 8.36
C ARG A 115 -22.28 10.04 8.61
N LEU A 116 -23.33 9.75 7.84
CA LEU A 116 -24.07 8.49 7.93
C LEU A 116 -23.18 7.27 7.59
N VAL A 117 -22.34 7.36 6.57
CA VAL A 117 -21.34 6.32 6.28
C VAL A 117 -20.38 6.13 7.46
N ALA A 118 -19.88 7.23 8.05
CA ALA A 118 -18.93 7.17 9.16
C ALA A 118 -19.49 6.52 10.43
N VAL A 119 -20.80 6.62 10.69
CA VAL A 119 -21.47 5.93 11.83
C VAL A 119 -21.93 4.50 11.51
N GLY A 120 -21.64 3.99 10.30
CA GLY A 120 -22.07 2.66 9.87
C GLY A 120 -23.49 2.58 9.30
N SER A 121 -24.17 3.72 9.11
CA SER A 121 -25.52 3.82 8.51
C SER A 121 -25.45 4.00 6.99
N ALA A 122 -24.75 3.10 6.31
CA ALA A 122 -24.51 3.22 4.86
C ALA A 122 -25.80 3.12 4.02
N ALA A 123 -26.80 2.37 4.48
CA ALA A 123 -28.11 2.29 3.81
C ALA A 123 -28.84 3.63 3.82
N ASP A 124 -28.91 4.29 4.99
CA ASP A 124 -29.53 5.60 5.15
C ASP A 124 -28.79 6.66 4.34
N ALA A 125 -27.45 6.57 4.25
CA ALA A 125 -26.65 7.44 3.40
C ALA A 125 -27.09 7.37 1.93
N LEU A 126 -27.38 6.17 1.41
CA LEU A 126 -27.89 6.02 0.04
C LEU A 126 -29.29 6.62 -0.13
N GLU A 127 -30.19 6.43 0.84
CA GLU A 127 -31.53 7.02 0.81
C GLU A 127 -31.48 8.56 0.76
N VAL A 128 -30.60 9.16 1.56
CA VAL A 128 -30.34 10.61 1.56
C VAL A 128 -29.83 11.10 0.20
N LEU A 129 -28.93 10.34 -0.43
CA LEU A 129 -28.41 10.67 -1.76
C LEU A 129 -29.42 10.43 -2.90
N ASP A 130 -30.52 9.72 -2.64
CA ASP A 130 -31.62 9.46 -3.59
C ASP A 130 -32.84 10.38 -3.35
N MET A 131 -32.73 11.38 -2.46
CA MET A 131 -33.80 12.35 -2.21
C MET A 131 -34.26 13.06 -3.50
N PRO A 132 -35.55 13.43 -3.65
CA PRO A 132 -36.10 14.01 -4.87
C PRO A 132 -35.40 15.30 -5.35
N GLY A 133 -34.81 16.09 -4.44
CA GLY A 133 -34.00 17.26 -4.78
C GLY A 133 -32.68 16.93 -5.51
N MET A 134 -32.19 15.69 -5.38
CA MET A 134 -30.95 15.21 -6.00
C MET A 134 -31.18 14.82 -7.47
N LYS A 135 -31.11 15.82 -8.35
CA LYS A 135 -31.16 15.59 -9.80
C LYS A 135 -29.95 14.78 -10.27
N LYS A 136 -30.13 13.99 -11.33
CA LYS A 136 -29.04 13.32 -12.07
C LYS A 136 -27.87 14.23 -12.45
N ALA A 137 -28.08 15.55 -12.54
CA ALA A 137 -27.02 16.52 -12.82
C ALA A 137 -25.96 16.62 -11.71
N HIS A 138 -26.29 16.26 -10.47
CA HIS A 138 -25.40 16.37 -9.30
C HIS A 138 -24.61 15.09 -9.01
N TRP A 139 -24.64 14.12 -9.92
CA TRP A 139 -23.96 12.83 -9.72
C TRP A 139 -22.45 12.99 -9.48
N VAL A 140 -21.83 14.03 -10.04
CA VAL A 140 -20.39 14.32 -9.85
C VAL A 140 -20.10 14.71 -8.41
N ASP A 141 -21.03 15.40 -7.75
CA ASP A 141 -20.88 15.88 -6.38
C ASP A 141 -21.16 14.78 -5.34
N THR A 142 -22.00 13.80 -5.70
CA THR A 142 -22.44 12.72 -4.79
C THR A 142 -21.72 11.38 -5.00
N ALA A 143 -21.06 11.18 -6.14
CA ALA A 143 -20.52 9.87 -6.54
C ALA A 143 -19.50 9.28 -5.57
N ALA A 144 -18.62 10.11 -4.98
CA ALA A 144 -17.61 9.62 -4.03
C ALA A 144 -18.26 9.03 -2.77
N VAL A 145 -19.13 9.80 -2.11
CA VAL A 145 -19.85 9.35 -0.90
C VAL A 145 -20.78 8.18 -1.20
N ARG A 146 -21.42 8.17 -2.38
CA ARG A 146 -22.22 7.02 -2.83
C ARG A 146 -21.36 5.77 -2.97
N ALA A 147 -20.14 5.88 -3.50
CA ALA A 147 -19.24 4.74 -3.63
C ALA A 147 -18.77 4.21 -2.27
N GLU A 148 -18.47 5.11 -1.31
CA GLU A 148 -18.14 4.72 0.07
C GLU A 148 -19.31 3.95 0.72
N ALA A 149 -20.54 4.45 0.58
CA ALA A 149 -21.73 3.77 1.09
C ALA A 149 -21.97 2.40 0.42
N LEU A 150 -21.75 2.28 -0.90
CA LEU A 150 -21.85 1.02 -1.62
C LEU A 150 -20.79 0.01 -1.15
N ALA A 151 -19.54 0.45 -0.95
CA ALA A 151 -18.48 -0.39 -0.43
C ALA A 151 -18.82 -0.92 0.99
N ALA A 152 -19.31 -0.05 1.87
CA ALA A 152 -19.74 -0.41 3.22
C ALA A 152 -20.94 -1.39 3.25
N LEU A 153 -21.72 -1.46 2.18
CA LEU A 153 -22.83 -2.41 2.00
C LEU A 153 -22.41 -3.68 1.23
N GLU A 154 -21.11 -3.99 1.19
CA GLU A 154 -20.56 -5.15 0.48
C GLU A 154 -20.89 -5.17 -1.03
N ARG A 155 -21.00 -3.98 -1.65
CA ARG A 155 -21.23 -3.80 -3.09
C ARG A 155 -20.04 -3.10 -3.78
N PRO A 156 -18.80 -3.61 -3.62
CA PRO A 156 -17.60 -2.92 -4.10
C PRO A 156 -17.54 -2.80 -5.62
N GLU A 157 -18.09 -3.75 -6.38
CA GLU A 157 -18.12 -3.71 -7.84
C GLU A 157 -18.90 -2.51 -8.41
N GLU A 158 -20.00 -2.14 -7.75
CA GLU A 158 -20.78 -0.96 -8.11
C GLU A 158 -20.05 0.33 -7.72
N ALA A 159 -19.39 0.34 -6.55
CA ALA A 159 -18.56 1.45 -6.10
C ALA A 159 -17.40 1.71 -7.09
N ILE A 160 -16.65 0.66 -7.46
CA ILE A 160 -15.54 0.72 -8.43
C ILE A 160 -16.03 1.30 -9.76
N THR A 161 -17.16 0.79 -10.27
CA THR A 161 -17.74 1.26 -11.55
C THR A 161 -18.11 2.74 -11.49
N LEU A 162 -18.71 3.19 -10.38
CA LEU A 162 -19.10 4.58 -10.18
C LEU A 162 -17.88 5.51 -10.11
N LEU A 163 -16.86 5.14 -9.32
CA LEU A 163 -15.63 5.93 -9.19
C LEU A 163 -14.86 5.99 -10.50
N ALA A 164 -14.77 4.88 -11.26
CA ALA A 164 -14.14 4.87 -12.58
C ALA A 164 -14.85 5.83 -13.56
N ALA A 165 -16.19 5.89 -13.52
CA ALA A 165 -16.96 6.83 -14.33
C ALA A 165 -16.71 8.30 -13.92
N LEU A 166 -16.60 8.57 -12.62
CA LEU A 166 -16.27 9.89 -12.08
C LEU A 166 -14.86 10.33 -12.51
N MET A 167 -13.85 9.48 -12.34
CA MET A 167 -12.47 9.77 -12.76
C MET A 167 -12.39 10.02 -14.27
N ALA A 168 -13.11 9.24 -15.09
CA ALA A 168 -13.15 9.45 -16.54
C ALA A 168 -13.89 10.75 -16.94
N HIS A 169 -14.80 11.25 -16.11
CA HIS A 169 -15.40 12.57 -16.29
C HIS A 169 -14.39 13.67 -15.95
N ASP A 170 -13.74 13.60 -14.78
CA ASP A 170 -12.79 14.60 -14.32
C ASP A 170 -11.55 14.67 -15.23
N ASP A 171 -11.05 13.55 -15.73
CA ASP A 171 -9.98 13.53 -16.74
C ASP A 171 -10.35 14.28 -18.03
N ARG A 172 -11.62 14.19 -18.45
CA ARG A 172 -12.11 14.94 -19.63
C ARG A 172 -12.17 16.42 -19.31
N VAL A 173 -12.74 16.80 -18.17
CA VAL A 173 -12.82 18.20 -17.71
C VAL A 173 -11.42 18.80 -17.61
N MET A 174 -10.46 18.11 -16.98
CA MET A 174 -9.09 18.59 -16.83
C MET A 174 -8.37 18.77 -18.17
N ARG A 175 -8.70 17.96 -19.20
CA ARG A 175 -8.11 18.08 -20.54
C ARG A 175 -8.78 19.16 -21.40
N SER A 176 -10.07 19.42 -21.20
CA SER A 176 -10.85 20.27 -22.10
C SER A 176 -11.24 21.62 -21.52
N SER A 177 -11.25 21.80 -20.19
CA SER A 177 -11.71 23.03 -19.56
C SER A 177 -10.66 24.13 -19.69
N LEU A 178 -11.13 25.31 -20.10
CA LEU A 178 -10.38 26.56 -20.07
C LEU A 178 -10.65 27.35 -18.79
N ASP A 179 -11.62 26.91 -17.97
CA ASP A 179 -11.93 27.52 -16.68
C ASP A 179 -11.05 26.88 -15.60
N ARG A 180 -10.27 27.74 -14.94
CA ARG A 180 -9.38 27.33 -13.84
C ARG A 180 -10.16 26.78 -12.65
N PHE A 181 -11.37 27.26 -12.38
CA PHE A 181 -12.16 26.81 -11.23
C PHE A 181 -12.72 25.41 -11.45
N GLU A 182 -13.32 25.15 -12.62
CA GLU A 182 -13.78 23.80 -12.99
C GLU A 182 -12.63 22.80 -13.06
N TRP A 183 -11.49 23.23 -13.63
CA TRP A 183 -10.28 22.41 -13.66
C TRP A 183 -9.81 22.06 -12.24
N GLN A 184 -9.72 23.04 -11.34
CA GLN A 184 -9.27 22.82 -9.97
C GLN A 184 -10.22 21.90 -9.21
N ALA A 185 -11.53 22.08 -9.34
CA ALA A 185 -12.50 21.21 -8.70
C ALA A 185 -12.41 19.75 -9.19
N ALA A 186 -12.19 19.55 -10.50
CA ALA A 186 -11.97 18.22 -11.06
C ALA A 186 -10.64 17.60 -10.58
N HIS A 187 -9.58 18.41 -10.49
CA HIS A 187 -8.29 17.96 -9.97
C HIS A 187 -8.39 17.55 -8.49
N ASP A 188 -8.99 18.40 -7.64
CA ASP A 188 -9.16 18.13 -6.21
C ASP A 188 -10.04 16.90 -5.93
N ARG A 189 -11.04 16.64 -6.80
CA ARG A 189 -11.81 15.39 -6.74
C ARG A 189 -10.97 14.19 -7.17
N ALA A 190 -10.23 14.29 -8.28
CA ALA A 190 -9.41 13.20 -8.78
C ALA A 190 -8.34 12.76 -7.77
N GLU A 191 -7.68 13.72 -7.11
CA GLU A 191 -6.70 13.46 -6.04
C GLU A 191 -7.32 12.73 -4.84
N ARG A 192 -8.59 13.01 -4.53
CA ARG A 192 -9.31 12.36 -3.41
C ARG A 192 -9.85 10.98 -3.78
N VAL A 193 -10.39 10.84 -4.98
CA VAL A 193 -11.11 9.65 -5.46
C VAL A 193 -10.15 8.56 -5.94
N GLY A 194 -9.01 8.94 -6.52
CA GLY A 194 -8.01 8.00 -7.04
C GLY A 194 -7.58 6.97 -5.99
N PRO A 195 -7.10 7.39 -4.80
CA PRO A 195 -6.71 6.46 -3.74
C PRO A 195 -7.84 5.54 -3.28
N LEU A 196 -9.08 6.04 -3.18
CA LEU A 196 -10.24 5.24 -2.80
C LEU A 196 -10.58 4.18 -3.87
N HIS A 197 -10.59 4.58 -5.15
CA HIS A 197 -10.81 3.65 -6.25
C HIS A 197 -9.74 2.56 -6.28
N ASP A 198 -8.47 2.95 -6.15
CA ASP A 198 -7.34 2.03 -6.22
C ASP A 198 -7.34 1.06 -5.03
N ALA A 199 -7.67 1.53 -3.82
CA ALA A 199 -7.86 0.67 -2.66
C ALA A 199 -8.99 -0.36 -2.87
N LEU A 200 -10.17 0.08 -3.34
CA LEU A 200 -11.30 -0.81 -3.61
C LEU A 200 -10.97 -1.84 -4.70
N VAL A 201 -10.29 -1.43 -5.77
CA VAL A 201 -9.85 -2.36 -6.83
C VAL A 201 -8.84 -3.36 -6.28
N ALA A 202 -7.86 -2.91 -5.50
CA ALA A 202 -6.86 -3.77 -4.91
C ALA A 202 -7.48 -4.82 -3.98
N GLU A 203 -8.40 -4.40 -3.11
CA GLU A 203 -9.12 -5.26 -2.18
C GLU A 203 -10.06 -6.24 -2.91
N THR A 204 -10.77 -5.79 -3.94
CA THR A 204 -11.80 -6.61 -4.60
C THR A 204 -11.25 -7.53 -5.68
N ARG A 205 -10.19 -7.11 -6.37
CA ARG A 205 -9.70 -7.74 -7.60
C ARG A 205 -8.20 -8.01 -7.61
N GLY A 206 -7.47 -7.63 -6.57
CA GLY A 206 -6.00 -7.72 -6.52
C GLY A 206 -5.31 -6.41 -6.90
N ALA A 207 -4.20 -6.10 -6.22
CA ALA A 207 -3.44 -4.86 -6.39
C ALA A 207 -2.90 -4.66 -7.82
N GLU A 208 -2.65 -5.76 -8.54
CA GLU A 208 -2.18 -5.73 -9.92
C GLU A 208 -3.23 -5.15 -10.88
N GLN A 209 -4.53 -5.26 -10.56
CA GLN A 209 -5.60 -4.74 -11.43
C GLN A 209 -5.64 -3.21 -11.48
N VAL A 210 -5.20 -2.54 -10.40
CA VAL A 210 -5.02 -1.07 -10.38
C VAL A 210 -4.06 -0.65 -11.50
N VAL A 211 -2.96 -1.39 -11.64
CA VAL A 211 -1.90 -1.13 -12.61
C VAL A 211 -2.33 -1.51 -14.02
N VAL A 212 -3.03 -2.63 -14.19
CA VAL A 212 -3.60 -3.02 -15.49
C VAL A 212 -4.58 -1.96 -16.01
N ALA A 213 -5.45 -1.44 -15.16
CA ALA A 213 -6.39 -0.38 -15.51
C ALA A 213 -5.64 0.91 -15.89
N ALA A 214 -4.63 1.31 -15.12
CA ALA A 214 -3.78 2.46 -15.42
C ALA A 214 -3.01 2.29 -16.74
N MET A 215 -2.51 1.09 -17.04
CA MET A 215 -1.84 0.76 -18.31
C MET A 215 -2.82 0.85 -19.48
N ARG A 216 -4.00 0.21 -19.40
CA ARG A 216 -5.04 0.27 -20.45
C ARG A 216 -5.46 1.72 -20.74
N ALA A 217 -5.45 2.58 -19.74
CA ALA A 217 -5.74 4.01 -19.87
C ALA A 217 -4.55 4.85 -20.37
N GLY A 218 -3.37 4.26 -20.55
CA GLY A 218 -2.14 4.98 -20.93
C GLY A 218 -1.60 5.92 -19.83
N ARG A 219 -1.99 5.69 -18.58
CA ARG A 219 -1.67 6.52 -17.41
C ARG A 219 -0.54 5.94 -16.55
N LEU A 220 0.03 4.80 -16.93
CA LEU A 220 1.12 4.17 -16.20
C LEU A 220 2.35 5.09 -16.20
N HIS A 221 2.83 5.49 -15.03
CA HIS A 221 4.08 6.26 -14.95
C HIS A 221 5.24 5.38 -15.45
N PRO A 222 5.87 5.70 -16.58
CA PRO A 222 6.77 4.79 -17.29
C PRO A 222 8.14 4.63 -16.60
N ARG A 223 8.36 5.30 -15.45
CA ARG A 223 9.61 5.24 -14.69
C ARG A 223 9.47 4.63 -13.30
N ALA A 224 8.27 4.20 -12.90
CA ALA A 224 8.08 3.57 -11.60
C ALA A 224 8.28 2.06 -11.73
N ALA A 225 9.35 1.51 -11.15
CA ALA A 225 9.67 0.08 -11.21
C ALA A 225 8.54 -0.81 -10.68
N VAL A 226 7.86 -0.36 -9.61
CA VAL A 226 6.71 -1.05 -9.00
C VAL A 226 5.56 -1.27 -10.00
N ASN A 227 5.30 -0.30 -10.88
CA ASN A 227 4.23 -0.39 -11.87
C ASN A 227 4.52 -1.49 -12.91
N PHE A 228 5.78 -1.61 -13.34
CA PHE A 228 6.16 -2.67 -14.26
C PHE A 228 6.13 -4.05 -13.60
N ARG A 229 6.43 -4.13 -12.30
CA ARG A 229 6.36 -5.37 -11.53
C ARG A 229 4.93 -5.90 -11.43
N LEU A 230 4.01 -5.06 -10.95
CA LEU A 230 2.58 -5.39 -10.83
C LEU A 230 1.95 -5.74 -12.19
N LEU A 231 2.34 -5.03 -13.26
CA LEU A 231 1.87 -5.36 -14.61
C LEU A 231 2.37 -6.73 -15.07
N ALA A 232 3.64 -7.04 -14.81
CA ALA A 232 4.18 -8.34 -15.15
C ALA A 232 3.48 -9.47 -14.40
N GLU A 233 3.23 -9.28 -13.10
CA GLU A 233 2.49 -10.21 -12.25
C GLU A 233 1.10 -10.51 -12.81
N SER A 234 0.35 -9.47 -13.21
CA SER A 234 -0.94 -9.67 -13.88
C SER A 234 -0.81 -10.46 -15.20
N LEU A 235 0.18 -10.11 -16.04
CA LEU A 235 0.37 -10.78 -17.33
C LEU A 235 0.82 -12.24 -17.19
N MET A 236 1.52 -12.60 -16.11
CA MET A 236 1.91 -13.99 -15.83
C MET A 236 0.70 -14.90 -15.64
N VAL A 237 -0.32 -14.41 -14.92
CA VAL A 237 -1.55 -15.16 -14.63
C VAL A 237 -2.32 -15.48 -15.91
N GLU A 238 -2.39 -14.53 -16.84
CA GLU A 238 -3.11 -14.71 -18.10
C GLU A 238 -2.28 -15.37 -19.22
N SER A 239 -0.98 -15.58 -19.01
CA SER A 239 -0.08 -16.02 -20.08
C SER A 239 -0.28 -17.49 -20.44
N ALA A 240 -0.46 -17.77 -21.74
CA ALA A 240 -0.45 -19.12 -22.28
C ALA A 240 0.97 -19.62 -22.65
N TYR A 241 2.01 -18.81 -22.40
CA TYR A 241 3.39 -19.19 -22.66
C TYR A 241 3.79 -20.39 -21.78
N VAL A 242 4.57 -21.30 -22.37
CA VAL A 242 5.19 -22.43 -21.66
C VAL A 242 6.69 -22.32 -21.92
N PRO A 243 7.53 -22.18 -20.88
CA PRO A 243 8.96 -22.01 -21.05
C PRO A 243 9.60 -23.29 -21.62
N GLU A 244 10.53 -23.13 -22.55
CA GLU A 244 11.33 -24.25 -23.09
C GLU A 244 12.28 -24.82 -22.04
N GLN A 245 12.72 -23.99 -21.11
CA GLN A 245 13.71 -24.31 -20.10
C GLN A 245 13.35 -23.62 -18.78
N VAL A 246 13.19 -24.43 -17.73
CA VAL A 246 12.84 -23.96 -16.38
C VAL A 246 14.06 -23.71 -15.49
N ALA A 247 15.24 -24.19 -15.92
CA ALA A 247 16.48 -24.05 -15.18
C ALA A 247 17.21 -22.76 -15.56
N VAL A 248 17.74 -22.04 -14.56
CA VAL A 248 18.61 -20.88 -14.80
C VAL A 248 19.87 -21.32 -15.54
N GLU A 249 20.28 -20.53 -16.52
CA GLU A 249 21.56 -20.66 -17.19
C GLU A 249 22.55 -19.62 -16.66
N ASP A 250 23.85 -19.90 -16.76
CA ASP A 250 24.83 -18.85 -16.53
C ASP A 250 24.76 -17.81 -17.68
N PRO A 251 25.01 -16.52 -17.40
CA PRO A 251 24.88 -15.50 -18.43
C PRO A 251 25.79 -15.69 -19.64
N HIS A 252 26.96 -16.33 -19.49
CA HIS A 252 27.88 -16.53 -20.61
C HIS A 252 27.32 -17.53 -21.62
N THR A 253 26.75 -18.64 -21.14
CA THR A 253 26.05 -19.63 -21.97
C THR A 253 24.91 -18.97 -22.73
N THR A 254 24.02 -18.22 -22.04
CA THR A 254 22.90 -17.54 -22.71
C THR A 254 23.38 -16.54 -23.76
N LEU A 255 24.39 -15.73 -23.46
CA LEU A 255 24.90 -14.70 -24.38
C LEU A 255 25.66 -15.24 -25.60
N THR A 256 26.09 -16.50 -25.54
CA THR A 256 26.77 -17.20 -26.65
C THR A 256 25.85 -18.17 -27.39
N ALA A 257 24.66 -18.44 -26.85
CA ALA A 257 23.62 -19.22 -27.50
C ALA A 257 23.03 -18.47 -28.72
N GLY A 258 22.21 -19.18 -29.51
CA GLY A 258 21.48 -18.59 -30.62
C GLY A 258 20.49 -17.51 -30.13
N TYR A 259 20.60 -16.31 -30.68
CA TYR A 259 19.73 -15.16 -30.43
C TYR A 259 18.74 -14.99 -31.59
N ASP A 260 17.42 -15.08 -31.33
CA ASP A 260 16.39 -14.70 -32.32
C ASP A 260 15.78 -13.35 -31.89
N ASP A 261 16.09 -12.30 -32.65
CA ASP A 261 15.65 -10.92 -32.38
C ASP A 261 14.16 -10.66 -32.70
N ARG A 262 13.46 -11.70 -33.19
CA ARG A 262 12.02 -11.68 -33.49
C ARG A 262 11.19 -12.43 -32.45
N ASP A 263 11.82 -13.25 -31.61
CA ASP A 263 11.15 -13.94 -30.51
C ASP A 263 11.26 -13.10 -29.23
N PRO A 264 10.16 -12.55 -28.69
CA PRO A 264 10.20 -11.76 -27.47
C PRO A 264 10.82 -12.53 -26.29
N TRP A 265 10.63 -13.85 -26.20
CA TRP A 265 11.14 -14.66 -25.09
C TRP A 265 12.66 -14.87 -25.19
N SER A 266 13.19 -15.17 -26.39
CA SER A 266 14.63 -15.14 -26.66
C SER A 266 15.26 -13.79 -26.31
N VAL A 267 14.63 -12.68 -26.72
CA VAL A 267 15.09 -11.32 -26.40
C VAL A 267 15.07 -11.05 -24.89
N ALA A 268 14.03 -11.48 -24.18
CA ALA A 268 13.94 -11.33 -22.73
C ALA A 268 15.02 -12.12 -21.97
N ARG A 269 15.29 -13.37 -22.36
CA ARG A 269 16.38 -14.19 -21.80
C ARG A 269 17.75 -13.53 -21.99
N PHE A 270 18.01 -12.99 -23.18
CA PHE A 270 19.21 -12.19 -23.45
C PHE A 270 19.26 -10.91 -22.61
N GLY A 271 18.14 -10.21 -22.47
CA GLY A 271 17.99 -9.03 -21.61
C GLY A 271 18.35 -9.33 -20.15
N ALA A 272 17.86 -10.45 -19.62
CA ALA A 272 18.18 -10.91 -18.27
C ALA A 272 19.67 -11.23 -18.11
N ALA A 273 20.28 -11.95 -19.05
CA ALA A 273 21.72 -12.23 -19.02
C ALA A 273 22.57 -10.94 -19.04
N LYS A 274 22.17 -9.93 -19.83
CA LYS A 274 22.78 -8.59 -19.82
C LYS A 274 22.59 -7.87 -18.49
N LEU A 275 21.40 -7.96 -17.90
CA LEU A 275 21.13 -7.34 -16.60
C LEU A 275 22.02 -7.94 -15.50
N ARG A 276 22.09 -9.28 -15.43
CA ARG A 276 22.89 -10.05 -14.49
C ARG A 276 24.39 -9.78 -14.57
N THR A 277 24.88 -9.41 -15.75
CA THR A 277 26.30 -9.03 -15.99
C THR A 277 26.58 -7.54 -15.82
N GLY A 278 25.60 -6.75 -15.36
CA GLY A 278 25.76 -5.31 -15.12
C GLY A 278 25.62 -4.43 -16.36
N ALA A 279 25.29 -4.99 -17.53
CA ALA A 279 25.02 -4.23 -18.75
C ALA A 279 23.60 -3.61 -18.75
N VAL A 280 23.26 -2.86 -17.68
CA VAL A 280 21.91 -2.36 -17.37
C VAL A 280 21.30 -1.55 -18.51
N ALA A 281 22.09 -0.74 -19.21
CA ALA A 281 21.60 0.06 -20.34
C ALA A 281 21.22 -0.80 -21.56
N GLU A 282 21.97 -1.87 -21.81
CA GLU A 282 21.69 -2.82 -22.89
C GLU A 282 20.47 -3.70 -22.54
N ALA A 283 20.41 -4.18 -21.29
CA ALA A 283 19.24 -4.90 -20.77
C ALA A 283 17.95 -4.09 -20.93
N ASN A 284 17.97 -2.79 -20.55
CA ASN A 284 16.82 -1.91 -20.77
C ASN A 284 16.37 -1.86 -22.22
N ARG A 285 17.30 -1.76 -23.18
CA ARG A 285 16.94 -1.72 -24.61
C ARG A 285 16.32 -3.04 -25.08
N LEU A 286 16.83 -4.16 -24.60
CA LEU A 286 16.30 -5.49 -24.92
C LEU A 286 14.90 -5.69 -24.34
N PHE A 287 14.64 -5.27 -23.10
CA PHE A 287 13.29 -5.37 -22.53
C PHE A 287 12.30 -4.40 -23.18
N GLU A 288 12.73 -3.19 -23.56
CA GLU A 288 11.92 -2.29 -24.39
C GLU A 288 11.58 -2.93 -25.74
N ARG A 289 12.56 -3.56 -26.38
CA ARG A 289 12.35 -4.28 -27.64
C ARG A 289 11.39 -5.46 -27.48
N CYS A 290 11.53 -6.22 -26.39
CA CYS A 290 10.63 -7.32 -26.06
C CYS A 290 9.17 -6.82 -25.95
N ARG A 291 8.97 -5.69 -25.25
CA ARG A 291 7.66 -5.02 -25.14
C ARG A 291 7.11 -4.55 -26.49
N GLU A 292 7.96 -4.07 -27.39
CA GLU A 292 7.56 -3.69 -28.76
C GLU A 292 7.15 -4.90 -29.62
N LEU A 293 7.83 -6.04 -29.45
CA LEU A 293 7.53 -7.28 -30.17
C LEU A 293 6.22 -7.91 -29.69
N ASP A 294 6.04 -7.97 -28.36
CA ASP A 294 4.82 -8.47 -27.73
C ASP A 294 4.50 -7.67 -26.47
N GLY A 295 3.47 -6.83 -26.57
CA GLY A 295 2.97 -6.01 -25.46
C GLY A 295 2.37 -6.82 -24.30
N ARG A 296 2.23 -8.15 -24.43
CA ARG A 296 1.79 -9.08 -23.39
C ARG A 296 2.92 -9.93 -22.81
N CYS A 297 4.16 -9.79 -23.27
CA CYS A 297 5.29 -10.54 -22.72
C CYS A 297 5.59 -10.08 -21.29
N PHE A 298 5.22 -10.88 -20.29
CA PHE A 298 5.43 -10.54 -18.88
C PHE A 298 6.92 -10.38 -18.53
N ALA A 299 7.80 -11.15 -19.18
CA ALA A 299 9.24 -11.09 -18.96
C ALA A 299 9.84 -9.72 -19.35
N ALA A 300 9.24 -9.06 -20.35
CA ALA A 300 9.61 -7.68 -20.72
C ALA A 300 9.39 -6.73 -19.54
N TYR A 301 8.20 -6.77 -18.95
CA TYR A 301 7.83 -5.88 -17.86
C TYR A 301 8.56 -6.22 -16.55
N ARG A 302 8.78 -7.51 -16.24
CA ARG A 302 9.68 -7.91 -15.15
C ARG A 302 11.07 -7.31 -15.33
N GLY A 303 11.63 -7.43 -16.53
CA GLY A 303 12.95 -6.92 -16.85
C GLY A 303 13.05 -5.40 -16.72
N LEU A 304 12.02 -4.66 -17.17
CA LEU A 304 11.94 -3.21 -17.00
C LEU A 304 11.84 -2.82 -15.51
N ALA A 305 11.08 -3.57 -14.71
CA ALA A 305 11.00 -3.38 -13.26
C ALA A 305 12.38 -3.58 -12.61
N ALA A 306 13.06 -4.69 -12.91
CA ALA A 306 14.37 -5.02 -12.37
C ALA A 306 15.45 -4.00 -12.79
N VAL A 307 15.44 -3.54 -14.05
CA VAL A 307 16.31 -2.44 -14.51
C VAL A 307 16.04 -1.14 -13.73
N GLY A 308 14.77 -0.81 -13.52
CA GLY A 308 14.36 0.36 -12.75
C GLY A 308 14.87 0.30 -11.30
N SER A 309 14.65 -0.84 -10.64
CA SER A 309 15.18 -1.17 -9.30
C SER A 309 16.68 -0.96 -9.23
N VAL A 310 17.46 -1.69 -10.05
CA VAL A 310 18.92 -1.64 -10.08
C VAL A 310 19.46 -0.21 -10.27
N ARG A 311 18.80 0.61 -11.07
CA ARG A 311 19.20 2.02 -11.29
C ARG A 311 18.92 2.89 -10.07
N VAL A 312 17.77 2.72 -9.43
CA VAL A 312 17.36 3.52 -8.26
C VAL A 312 18.23 3.16 -7.06
N THR A 313 18.45 1.88 -6.82
CA THR A 313 19.23 1.40 -5.68
C THR A 313 20.73 1.46 -5.91
N ARG A 314 21.18 1.53 -7.17
CA ARG A 314 22.57 1.40 -7.59
C ARG A 314 23.19 0.08 -7.11
N THR A 315 22.48 -1.03 -7.32
CA THR A 315 22.87 -2.39 -6.87
C THR A 315 24.35 -2.70 -7.11
N PHE A 316 24.84 -2.49 -8.33
CA PHE A 316 26.21 -2.82 -8.71
C PHE A 316 27.26 -1.93 -8.02
N ASP A 317 26.90 -0.72 -7.57
CA ASP A 317 27.77 0.13 -6.76
C ASP A 317 27.71 -0.30 -5.28
N LYS A 318 26.52 -0.65 -4.80
CA LYS A 318 26.26 -1.04 -3.40
C LYS A 318 26.72 -2.45 -3.05
N ILE A 319 26.96 -3.33 -4.01
CA ILE A 319 27.37 -4.72 -3.72
C ILE A 319 28.58 -4.80 -2.78
N HIS A 320 29.49 -3.83 -2.88
CA HIS A 320 30.69 -3.76 -2.05
C HIS A 320 30.41 -3.41 -0.58
N THR A 321 29.22 -2.90 -0.26
CA THR A 321 28.79 -2.61 1.12
C THR A 321 28.26 -3.85 1.83
N LEU A 322 27.88 -4.90 1.08
CA LEU A 322 27.49 -6.16 1.70
C LEU A 322 28.68 -6.82 2.40
N PRO A 323 28.47 -7.54 3.50
CA PRO A 323 29.47 -8.44 4.06
C PRO A 323 30.01 -9.38 2.98
N ASP A 324 31.29 -9.72 3.07
CA ASP A 324 31.94 -10.71 2.19
C ASP A 324 32.35 -11.95 3.00
N PRO A 325 31.37 -12.74 3.48
CA PRO A 325 31.66 -13.91 4.28
C PRO A 325 32.28 -15.01 3.43
N CYS A 326 33.07 -15.88 4.07
CA CYS A 326 33.44 -17.15 3.44
C CYS A 326 32.17 -17.89 3.00
N VAL A 327 32.19 -18.41 1.78
CA VAL A 327 31.08 -19.23 1.24
C VAL A 327 30.79 -20.38 2.20
N PRO A 328 29.56 -20.48 2.73
CA PRO A 328 29.19 -21.58 3.61
C PRO A 328 29.41 -22.94 2.94
N HIS A 329 30.00 -23.89 3.67
CA HIS A 329 30.29 -25.22 3.13
C HIS A 329 28.98 -25.99 2.82
N GLY A 330 28.88 -26.56 1.62
CA GLY A 330 27.72 -27.34 1.18
C GLY A 330 26.54 -26.49 0.72
N ILE A 331 26.73 -25.19 0.51
CA ILE A 331 25.67 -24.30 -0.01
C ILE A 331 25.17 -24.75 -1.39
N GLU A 332 26.03 -25.36 -2.21
CA GLU A 332 25.72 -25.87 -3.54
C GLU A 332 24.78 -27.08 -3.55
N GLU A 333 24.66 -27.79 -2.43
CA GLU A 333 23.73 -28.91 -2.27
C GLU A 333 22.30 -28.40 -1.96
N VAL A 334 22.19 -27.24 -1.33
CA VAL A 334 20.91 -26.59 -1.03
C VAL A 334 20.52 -25.65 -2.16
N VAL A 335 21.37 -24.69 -2.52
CA VAL A 335 21.16 -23.75 -3.62
C VAL A 335 21.67 -24.37 -4.91
N VAL A 336 20.81 -25.14 -5.58
CA VAL A 336 21.21 -26.00 -6.72
C VAL A 336 21.73 -25.21 -7.92
N ASP A 337 21.30 -23.95 -8.06
CA ASP A 337 21.72 -23.05 -9.14
C ASP A 337 23.02 -22.29 -8.83
N TRP A 338 23.66 -22.54 -7.67
CA TRP A 338 24.91 -21.88 -7.25
C TRP A 338 26.00 -21.78 -8.34
N PRO A 339 26.27 -22.84 -9.14
CA PRO A 339 27.28 -22.76 -10.20
C PRO A 339 26.92 -21.80 -11.35
N ARG A 340 25.63 -21.50 -11.53
CA ARG A 340 25.08 -20.65 -12.61
C ARG A 340 24.99 -19.18 -12.21
N LEU A 341 25.21 -18.87 -10.93
CA LEU A 341 25.17 -17.52 -10.41
C LEU A 341 26.43 -16.73 -10.80
N THR A 342 26.24 -15.42 -11.03
CA THR A 342 27.35 -14.47 -11.20
C THR A 342 28.07 -14.25 -9.88
N GLU A 343 29.24 -13.58 -9.92
CA GLU A 343 29.96 -13.21 -8.70
C GLU A 343 29.13 -12.32 -7.77
N VAL A 344 28.39 -11.36 -8.33
CA VAL A 344 27.49 -10.46 -7.60
C VAL A 344 26.37 -11.24 -6.93
N GLU A 345 25.71 -12.13 -7.68
CA GLU A 345 24.63 -12.97 -7.17
C GLU A 345 25.11 -13.92 -6.07
N ARG A 346 26.27 -14.57 -6.26
CA ARG A 346 26.87 -15.43 -5.24
C ARG A 346 27.20 -14.68 -3.96
N ARG A 347 27.67 -13.43 -4.06
CA ARG A 347 27.94 -12.60 -2.88
C ARG A 347 26.66 -12.28 -2.11
N ILE A 348 25.58 -11.96 -2.81
CA ILE A 348 24.27 -11.69 -2.19
C ILE A 348 23.75 -12.96 -1.50
N VAL A 349 23.79 -14.10 -2.19
CA VAL A 349 23.35 -15.39 -1.63
C VAL A 349 24.22 -15.79 -0.43
N ALA A 350 25.55 -15.68 -0.53
CA ALA A 350 26.44 -16.00 0.59
C ALA A 350 26.20 -15.08 1.80
N ALA A 351 26.06 -13.78 1.58
CA ALA A 351 25.73 -12.82 2.64
C ALA A 351 24.38 -13.13 3.29
N SER A 352 23.40 -13.55 2.49
CA SER A 352 22.05 -13.93 2.94
C SER A 352 22.05 -15.23 3.72
N VAL A 353 22.84 -16.23 3.34
CA VAL A 353 22.86 -17.53 4.02
C VAL A 353 23.73 -17.50 5.27
N HIS A 354 24.75 -16.64 5.32
CA HIS A 354 25.80 -16.69 6.34
C HIS A 354 25.29 -16.66 7.80
N PRO A 355 24.30 -15.85 8.19
CA PRO A 355 23.77 -15.88 9.56
C PRO A 355 23.06 -17.19 9.92
N LEU A 356 22.51 -17.89 8.93
CA LEU A 356 21.80 -19.17 9.10
C LEU A 356 22.65 -20.39 8.68
N ARG A 357 23.95 -20.21 8.45
CA ARG A 357 24.86 -21.27 7.96
C ARG A 357 24.86 -22.54 8.83
N GLY A 358 24.60 -22.41 10.13
CA GLY A 358 24.52 -23.54 11.06
C GLY A 358 23.35 -24.50 10.76
N VAL A 359 22.34 -24.05 10.01
CA VAL A 359 21.17 -24.86 9.61
C VAL A 359 21.41 -25.62 8.30
N LEU A 360 22.45 -25.26 7.52
CA LEU A 360 22.75 -25.93 6.25
C LEU A 360 22.91 -27.45 6.35
N PRO A 361 23.56 -28.03 7.38
CA PRO A 361 23.62 -29.48 7.52
C PRO A 361 22.24 -30.12 7.62
N ALA A 362 21.34 -29.55 8.43
CA ALA A 362 19.97 -30.04 8.59
C ALA A 362 19.16 -29.92 7.29
N LEU A 363 19.29 -28.79 6.58
CA LEU A 363 18.66 -28.60 5.27
C LEU A 363 19.09 -29.69 4.28
N ARG A 364 20.38 -30.02 4.25
CA ARG A 364 20.92 -31.08 3.39
C ARG A 364 20.43 -32.47 3.77
N GLU A 365 20.39 -32.76 5.07
CA GLU A 365 19.89 -34.04 5.59
C GLU A 365 18.41 -34.26 5.26
N GLU A 366 17.61 -33.20 5.31
CA GLU A 366 16.18 -33.19 4.92
C GLU A 366 15.96 -33.13 3.41
N GLY A 367 17.02 -33.02 2.60
CA GLY A 367 16.93 -32.90 1.15
C GLY A 367 16.31 -31.58 0.67
N ALA A 368 16.35 -30.54 1.50
CA ALA A 368 15.81 -29.22 1.17
C ALA A 368 16.64 -28.52 0.09
N THR A 369 15.96 -27.94 -0.89
CA THR A 369 16.60 -27.25 -2.01
C THR A 369 16.03 -25.87 -2.26
N PHE A 370 16.85 -25.00 -2.83
CA PHE A 370 16.49 -23.67 -3.30
C PHE A 370 16.80 -23.58 -4.80
N ARG A 371 15.81 -23.16 -5.59
CA ARG A 371 15.95 -22.94 -7.04
C ARG A 371 15.72 -21.49 -7.41
N PHE A 372 16.51 -20.98 -8.34
CA PHE A 372 16.22 -19.71 -8.98
C PHE A 372 15.38 -19.93 -10.23
N LEU A 373 14.40 -19.05 -10.45
CA LEU A 373 13.57 -19.06 -11.66
C LEU A 373 14.14 -18.08 -12.70
N PRO A 374 14.24 -18.49 -13.97
CA PRO A 374 14.47 -17.56 -15.08
C PRO A 374 13.38 -16.50 -15.21
N ILE A 375 13.70 -15.38 -15.87
CA ILE A 375 12.79 -14.22 -16.00
C ILE A 375 11.46 -14.52 -16.69
N ASP A 376 11.45 -15.54 -17.55
CA ASP A 376 10.30 -16.00 -18.34
C ASP A 376 9.63 -17.26 -17.76
N VAL A 377 9.99 -17.65 -16.53
CA VAL A 377 9.44 -18.81 -15.83
C VAL A 377 8.61 -18.36 -14.64
N ARG A 378 7.46 -19.00 -14.43
CA ARG A 378 6.57 -18.81 -13.27
C ARG A 378 6.77 -19.95 -12.30
N THR A 379 6.45 -19.73 -11.03
CA THR A 379 6.52 -20.78 -10.00
C THR A 379 5.72 -22.02 -10.39
N VAL A 380 4.52 -21.81 -10.95
CA VAL A 380 3.61 -22.88 -11.41
C VAL A 380 4.08 -23.61 -12.67
N ASP A 381 5.13 -23.13 -13.35
CA ASP A 381 5.76 -23.86 -14.46
C ASP A 381 6.68 -24.99 -13.93
N LEU A 382 6.98 -25.00 -12.62
CA LEU A 382 7.67 -26.11 -11.97
C LEU A 382 6.72 -27.28 -11.69
N PRO A 383 7.12 -28.54 -11.96
CA PRO A 383 6.31 -29.72 -11.67
C PRO A 383 5.82 -29.78 -10.22
N GLU A 384 6.67 -29.38 -9.27
CA GLU A 384 6.39 -29.36 -7.82
C GLU A 384 5.25 -28.40 -7.43
N PHE A 385 4.94 -27.40 -8.27
CA PHE A 385 3.90 -26.39 -8.01
C PHE A 385 2.81 -26.32 -9.09
N ALA A 386 2.81 -27.25 -10.05
CA ALA A 386 1.91 -27.21 -11.21
C ALA A 386 0.43 -27.23 -10.81
N GLU A 387 0.08 -27.94 -9.73
CA GLU A 387 -1.29 -28.03 -9.21
C GLU A 387 -1.83 -26.70 -8.67
N LEU A 388 -0.94 -25.73 -8.38
CA LEU A 388 -1.28 -24.43 -7.82
C LEU A 388 -1.58 -23.37 -8.89
N THR A 389 -1.65 -23.74 -10.17
CA THR A 389 -1.86 -22.81 -11.31
C THR A 389 -3.09 -21.89 -11.12
N SER A 390 -4.18 -22.41 -10.56
CA SER A 390 -5.41 -21.63 -10.30
C SER A 390 -5.57 -21.20 -8.85
N ALA A 391 -4.60 -21.48 -7.99
CA ALA A 391 -4.66 -21.12 -6.58
C ALA A 391 -4.37 -19.62 -6.40
N THR A 392 -5.13 -18.99 -5.52
CA THR A 392 -4.94 -17.62 -5.06
C THR A 392 -4.75 -17.61 -3.57
N PHE A 393 -3.85 -16.76 -3.07
CA PHE A 393 -3.73 -16.46 -1.65
C PHE A 393 -4.94 -15.68 -1.14
N GLU A 394 -5.06 -15.56 0.18
CA GLU A 394 -6.11 -14.77 0.85
C GLU A 394 -6.08 -13.28 0.43
N ASP A 395 -4.93 -12.78 -0.01
CA ASP A 395 -4.75 -11.44 -0.56
C ASP A 395 -4.94 -11.34 -2.08
N HIS A 396 -5.56 -12.36 -2.68
CA HIS A 396 -5.89 -12.49 -4.10
C HIS A 396 -4.68 -12.64 -5.05
N ARG A 397 -3.44 -12.67 -4.56
CA ARG A 397 -2.27 -12.95 -5.40
C ARG A 397 -2.32 -14.38 -5.93
N ASN A 398 -2.13 -14.53 -7.24
CA ASN A 398 -2.08 -15.84 -7.88
C ASN A 398 -0.67 -16.45 -7.73
N PHE A 399 -0.59 -17.75 -7.46
CA PHE A 399 0.69 -18.48 -7.31
C PHE A 399 1.64 -18.32 -8.51
N ALA A 400 1.12 -18.15 -9.71
CA ALA A 400 1.92 -17.94 -10.92
C ALA A 400 2.71 -16.62 -10.91
N ALA A 401 2.23 -15.63 -10.15
CA ALA A 401 2.77 -14.28 -10.12
C ALA A 401 3.71 -14.00 -8.94
N LEU A 402 3.91 -14.97 -8.03
CA LEU A 402 4.74 -14.74 -6.85
C LEU A 402 6.22 -14.51 -7.22
N GLY A 403 6.88 -13.67 -6.43
CA GLY A 403 8.31 -13.40 -6.54
C GLY A 403 9.17 -14.52 -5.96
N GLY A 404 8.65 -15.19 -4.93
CA GLY A 404 9.22 -16.37 -4.30
C GLY A 404 8.12 -17.20 -3.62
N VAL A 405 8.44 -18.48 -3.38
CA VAL A 405 7.58 -19.44 -2.66
C VAL A 405 8.46 -20.45 -1.96
N ALA A 406 8.15 -20.76 -0.71
CA ALA A 406 8.70 -21.89 0.04
C ALA A 406 7.60 -22.91 0.37
N SER A 407 7.93 -24.19 0.25
CA SER A 407 7.04 -25.30 0.60
C SER A 407 7.75 -26.27 1.54
N SER A 408 7.18 -26.44 2.73
CA SER A 408 7.63 -27.44 3.69
C SER A 408 7.38 -28.86 3.19
N HIS A 409 6.32 -29.09 2.40
CA HIS A 409 5.99 -30.39 1.83
C HIS A 409 6.99 -30.84 0.75
N GLU A 410 7.26 -29.94 -0.20
CA GLU A 410 8.19 -30.21 -1.31
C GLU A 410 9.66 -30.08 -0.89
N ARG A 411 9.91 -29.54 0.31
CA ARG A 411 11.26 -29.15 0.78
C ARG A 411 11.96 -28.27 -0.26
N LEU A 412 11.21 -27.37 -0.88
CA LEU A 412 11.66 -26.54 -1.99
C LEU A 412 11.29 -25.09 -1.72
N ALA A 413 12.26 -24.20 -1.89
CA ALA A 413 12.01 -22.78 -2.03
C ALA A 413 12.49 -22.24 -3.37
N THR A 414 11.85 -21.17 -3.81
CA THR A 414 12.12 -20.54 -5.10
C THR A 414 12.15 -19.03 -4.96
N SER A 415 12.98 -18.39 -5.77
CA SER A 415 12.86 -16.95 -6.05
C SER A 415 13.33 -16.68 -7.47
N ARG A 416 13.00 -15.52 -8.02
CA ARG A 416 13.46 -15.16 -9.37
C ARG A 416 14.89 -14.66 -9.34
N VAL A 417 15.68 -15.03 -10.35
CA VAL A 417 17.11 -14.69 -10.38
C VAL A 417 17.35 -13.18 -10.43
N GLU A 418 16.47 -12.42 -11.10
CA GLU A 418 16.59 -10.96 -11.18
C GLU A 418 16.25 -10.25 -9.86
N ASP A 419 15.47 -10.88 -8.98
CA ASP A 419 15.09 -10.29 -7.69
C ASP A 419 16.29 -10.22 -6.73
N LEU A 420 17.32 -11.07 -6.91
CA LEU A 420 18.60 -10.92 -6.20
C LEU A 420 19.21 -9.53 -6.42
N LEU A 421 19.10 -8.99 -7.64
CA LEU A 421 19.66 -7.67 -7.96
C LEU A 421 18.84 -6.52 -7.33
N GLY A 422 17.68 -6.82 -6.74
CA GLY A 422 16.85 -5.91 -5.99
C GLY A 422 17.18 -5.80 -4.51
N PHE A 423 18.25 -6.44 -3.99
CA PHE A 423 18.51 -6.58 -2.53
C PHE A 423 18.47 -5.28 -1.70
N ALA A 424 18.68 -4.12 -2.32
CA ALA A 424 18.69 -2.82 -1.66
C ALA A 424 17.37 -2.02 -1.83
N ASP A 425 16.35 -2.62 -2.46
CA ASP A 425 14.97 -2.12 -2.49
C ASP A 425 14.22 -2.51 -1.22
N ASP A 426 13.16 -1.75 -0.94
CA ASP A 426 12.13 -2.12 0.02
C ASP A 426 11.41 -3.40 -0.45
N GLY A 427 11.42 -4.46 0.36
CA GLY A 427 10.97 -5.80 -0.02
C GLY A 427 11.87 -6.51 -1.05
N GLY A 428 13.13 -6.09 -1.17
CA GLY A 428 14.10 -6.63 -2.14
C GLY A 428 14.80 -7.93 -1.73
N LEU A 429 14.52 -8.45 -0.52
CA LEU A 429 15.23 -9.59 0.08
C LEU A 429 14.51 -10.94 -0.14
N VAL A 430 13.81 -11.09 -1.26
CA VAL A 430 13.01 -12.29 -1.58
C VAL A 430 13.79 -13.59 -1.38
N PHE A 431 15.03 -13.69 -1.88
CA PHE A 431 15.84 -14.89 -1.65
C PHE A 431 16.04 -15.20 -0.16
N ALA A 432 16.35 -14.19 0.64
CA ALA A 432 16.62 -14.38 2.07
C ALA A 432 15.35 -14.75 2.83
N HIS A 433 14.20 -14.16 2.47
CA HIS A 433 12.88 -14.49 3.00
C HIS A 433 12.55 -15.97 2.77
N GLU A 434 12.62 -16.40 1.52
CA GLU A 434 12.28 -17.78 1.15
C GLU A 434 13.30 -18.81 1.66
N PHE A 435 14.57 -18.42 1.80
CA PHE A 435 15.58 -19.26 2.45
C PHE A 435 15.32 -19.38 3.96
N ALA A 436 14.84 -18.32 4.60
CA ALA A 436 14.50 -18.34 6.02
C ALA A 436 13.33 -19.30 6.31
N HIS A 437 12.34 -19.38 5.43
CA HIS A 437 11.29 -20.40 5.49
C HIS A 437 11.87 -21.82 5.50
N LEU A 438 12.76 -22.15 4.56
CA LEU A 438 13.43 -23.45 4.57
C LEU A 438 14.19 -23.70 5.88
N ALA A 439 14.93 -22.70 6.37
CA ALA A 439 15.66 -22.83 7.61
C ALA A 439 14.71 -23.08 8.79
N TYR A 440 13.59 -22.36 8.87
CA TYR A 440 12.57 -22.53 9.90
C TYR A 440 11.98 -23.95 9.90
N PHE A 441 11.68 -24.51 8.73
CA PHE A 441 11.17 -25.89 8.61
C PHE A 441 12.16 -26.98 9.09
N CYS A 442 13.41 -26.61 9.33
CA CYS A 442 14.48 -27.48 9.83
C CYS A 442 14.97 -27.07 11.23
N LEU A 443 14.35 -26.08 11.87
CA LEU A 443 14.65 -25.74 13.26
C LEU A 443 14.05 -26.80 14.21
N PRO A 444 14.64 -26.98 15.41
CA PRO A 444 14.03 -27.76 16.48
C PRO A 444 12.62 -27.25 16.85
N GLU A 445 11.74 -28.16 17.26
CA GLU A 445 10.37 -27.84 17.71
C GLU A 445 10.33 -26.90 18.92
N ASP A 446 11.38 -26.87 19.74
CA ASP A 446 11.51 -26.02 20.94
C ASP A 446 12.15 -24.66 20.66
N ASN A 447 12.08 -24.17 19.42
CA ASN A 447 12.58 -22.85 19.07
C ASN A 447 11.73 -21.73 19.71
N THR A 448 12.35 -20.59 19.98
CA THR A 448 11.72 -19.46 20.69
C THR A 448 10.86 -18.57 19.79
N PHE A 449 10.76 -18.84 18.49
CA PHE A 449 10.05 -17.95 17.56
C PHE A 449 8.53 -18.07 17.66
N ALA A 450 8.02 -19.26 18.00
CA ALA A 450 6.59 -19.45 18.29
C ALA A 450 6.11 -18.52 19.44
N ASP A 451 6.89 -18.46 20.53
CA ASP A 451 6.61 -17.58 21.66
C ASP A 451 6.68 -16.10 21.26
N MET A 452 7.64 -15.71 20.41
CA MET A 452 7.77 -14.34 19.91
C MET A 452 6.59 -13.94 19.01
N HIS A 453 6.18 -14.83 18.11
CA HIS A 453 5.00 -14.61 17.25
C HIS A 453 3.73 -14.44 18.08
N ALA A 454 3.53 -15.30 19.10
CA ALA A 454 2.39 -15.19 20.00
C ALA A 454 2.32 -13.84 20.75
N VAL A 455 3.48 -13.25 21.08
CA VAL A 455 3.54 -11.88 21.63
C VAL A 455 3.23 -10.84 20.55
N ALA A 456 3.80 -10.99 19.36
CA ALA A 456 3.68 -10.05 18.25
C ALA A 456 2.23 -9.86 17.77
N ILE A 457 1.47 -10.94 17.60
CA ILE A 457 0.07 -10.88 17.11
C ILE A 457 -0.88 -10.12 18.05
N ASN A 458 -0.51 -9.96 19.32
CA ASN A 458 -1.30 -9.27 20.33
C ASN A 458 -0.83 -7.83 20.59
N ALA A 459 0.21 -7.38 19.88
CA ALA A 459 0.82 -6.07 20.07
C ALA A 459 0.25 -5.05 19.07
N PRO A 460 -0.14 -3.84 19.52
CA PRO A 460 -0.77 -2.86 18.63
C PRO A 460 0.17 -2.24 17.57
N HIS A 461 1.48 -2.50 17.61
CA HIS A 461 2.48 -1.90 16.72
C HIS A 461 3.71 -2.82 16.55
N VAL A 462 3.52 -4.02 15.99
CA VAL A 462 4.63 -4.96 15.70
C VAL A 462 4.38 -5.64 14.35
N GLY A 463 5.29 -5.43 13.38
CA GLY A 463 5.23 -6.11 12.08
C GLY A 463 4.03 -5.72 11.20
N THR A 464 3.96 -6.34 10.02
CA THR A 464 2.84 -6.19 9.07
C THR A 464 1.83 -7.32 9.24
N SER A 465 0.60 -7.14 8.75
CA SER A 465 -0.42 -8.20 8.77
C SER A 465 0.02 -9.48 8.08
N TYR A 466 0.83 -9.37 7.04
CA TYR A 466 1.42 -10.50 6.33
C TYR A 466 2.47 -11.23 7.19
N GLU A 467 3.41 -10.52 7.79
CA GLU A 467 4.41 -11.15 8.67
C GLU A 467 3.77 -11.82 9.90
N LEU A 468 2.62 -11.32 10.36
CA LEU A 468 1.91 -11.85 11.51
C LEU A 468 0.95 -13.00 11.17
N SER A 469 0.80 -13.40 9.90
CA SER A 469 -0.20 -14.41 9.51
C SER A 469 0.07 -15.79 10.11
N ASN A 470 1.33 -16.15 10.30
CA ASN A 470 1.77 -17.41 10.89
C ASN A 470 3.22 -17.28 11.42
N GLU A 471 3.69 -18.33 12.10
CA GLU A 471 5.01 -18.34 12.75
C GLU A 471 6.18 -18.31 11.76
N ASP A 472 6.04 -18.97 10.61
CA ASP A 472 7.08 -19.05 9.58
C ASP A 472 7.24 -17.73 8.81
N GLU A 473 6.15 -17.04 8.45
CA GLU A 473 6.21 -15.70 7.85
C GLU A 473 6.77 -14.66 8.84
N PHE A 474 6.46 -14.81 10.13
CA PHE A 474 7.07 -13.98 11.17
C PHE A 474 8.57 -14.21 11.23
N PHE A 475 9.03 -15.46 11.22
CA PHE A 475 10.46 -15.80 11.19
C PHE A 475 11.15 -15.22 9.95
N ALA A 476 10.57 -15.40 8.77
CA ALA A 476 11.14 -14.94 7.51
C ALA A 476 11.18 -13.40 7.42
N GLY A 477 10.10 -12.70 7.78
CA GLY A 477 10.06 -11.23 7.80
C GLY A 477 10.96 -10.61 8.87
N ALA A 478 11.07 -11.24 10.04
CA ALA A 478 12.06 -10.87 11.05
C ALA A 478 13.49 -11.05 10.52
N TYR A 479 13.74 -12.11 9.74
CA TYR A 479 15.03 -12.34 9.13
C TYR A 479 15.40 -11.30 8.07
N GLU A 480 14.45 -10.90 7.20
CA GLU A 480 14.65 -9.78 6.27
C GLU A 480 15.04 -8.50 7.02
N SER A 481 14.30 -8.19 8.08
CA SER A 481 14.53 -7.00 8.91
C SER A 481 15.91 -7.03 9.59
N TYR A 482 16.32 -8.20 10.06
CA TYR A 482 17.65 -8.46 10.62
C TYR A 482 18.74 -8.19 9.58
N LEU A 483 18.62 -8.75 8.37
CA LEU A 483 19.58 -8.53 7.30
C LEU A 483 19.66 -7.06 6.88
N CYS A 484 18.51 -6.37 6.80
CA CYS A 484 18.50 -4.93 6.55
C CYS A 484 19.33 -4.17 7.60
N GLN A 485 19.21 -4.51 8.89
CA GLN A 485 20.02 -3.92 9.94
C GLN A 485 21.52 -4.25 9.77
N VAL A 486 21.86 -5.52 9.56
CA VAL A 486 23.26 -5.98 9.45
C VAL A 486 23.95 -5.40 8.22
N TRP A 487 23.23 -5.23 7.11
CA TRP A 487 23.76 -4.69 5.86
C TRP A 487 23.66 -3.17 5.74
N GLY A 488 23.08 -2.50 6.75
CA GLY A 488 22.88 -1.05 6.74
C GLY A 488 21.94 -0.57 5.63
N LEU A 489 20.93 -1.39 5.29
CA LEU A 489 19.87 -1.04 4.35
C LEU A 489 18.75 -0.28 5.04
N SER A 490 17.95 0.46 4.26
CA SER A 490 16.77 1.10 4.81
C SER A 490 15.73 0.06 5.20
N ASN A 491 15.40 -0.02 6.49
CA ASN A 491 14.24 -0.76 6.96
C ASN A 491 13.11 0.22 7.27
N ARG A 492 12.01 0.17 6.51
CA ARG A 492 10.80 0.98 6.79
C ARG A 492 9.86 0.30 7.78
N ARG A 493 10.07 -0.98 8.10
CA ARG A 493 9.28 -1.76 9.04
C ARG A 493 9.91 -1.70 10.43
N MET A 494 9.68 -0.66 11.24
CA MET A 494 9.93 -0.74 12.69
C MET A 494 9.11 0.29 13.48
N GLU A 495 7.87 -0.06 13.79
CA GLU A 495 7.35 0.18 15.14
C GLU A 495 7.45 -1.19 15.85
N ASP A 496 8.11 -1.24 17.00
CA ASP A 496 8.28 -2.43 17.83
C ASP A 496 8.38 -1.99 19.30
N ASP A 497 7.26 -1.52 19.83
CA ASP A 497 7.20 -0.95 21.18
C ASP A 497 7.49 -1.99 22.28
N LEU A 498 7.41 -3.29 21.93
CA LEU A 498 7.61 -4.41 22.86
C LEU A 498 9.00 -5.05 22.76
N GLY A 499 9.84 -4.65 21.80
CA GLY A 499 11.19 -5.19 21.62
C GLY A 499 11.21 -6.64 21.12
N VAL A 500 10.18 -7.06 20.38
CA VAL A 500 10.07 -8.40 19.81
C VAL A 500 11.14 -8.62 18.74
N TYR A 501 11.33 -7.68 17.81
CA TYR A 501 12.35 -7.76 16.76
C TYR A 501 13.75 -7.72 17.36
N ALA A 502 13.97 -6.94 18.43
CA ALA A 502 15.26 -6.95 19.13
C ALA A 502 15.59 -8.34 19.70
N THR A 503 14.58 -9.07 20.18
CA THR A 503 14.73 -10.45 20.69
C THR A 503 14.97 -11.44 19.55
N ALA A 504 14.24 -11.30 18.44
CA ALA A 504 14.46 -12.10 17.23
C ALA A 504 15.88 -11.91 16.67
N PHE A 505 16.36 -10.66 16.60
CA PHE A 505 17.70 -10.33 16.11
C PHE A 505 18.80 -10.93 16.99
N ALA A 506 18.64 -10.87 18.31
CA ALA A 506 19.55 -11.53 19.23
C ALA A 506 19.59 -13.06 19.02
N SER A 507 18.46 -13.66 18.65
CA SER A 507 18.36 -15.09 18.33
C SER A 507 19.07 -15.44 17.02
N PHE A 508 18.94 -14.60 15.99
CA PHE A 508 19.71 -14.74 14.75
C PHE A 508 21.22 -14.59 14.98
N ASP A 509 21.64 -13.63 15.81
CA ASP A 509 23.05 -13.48 16.20
C ASP A 509 23.58 -14.69 16.98
N ASP A 510 22.74 -15.39 17.73
CA ASP A 510 23.12 -16.62 18.42
C ASP A 510 23.25 -17.80 17.44
N LEU A 511 22.28 -17.98 16.53
CA LEU A 511 22.37 -18.95 15.44
C LEU A 511 23.62 -18.73 14.58
N ALA A 512 23.91 -17.47 14.26
CA ALA A 512 25.09 -17.07 13.51
C ALA A 512 26.41 -17.30 14.25
N ARG A 513 26.42 -17.51 15.57
CA ARG A 513 27.63 -17.85 16.35
C ARG A 513 27.84 -19.35 16.54
N ARG A 514 26.78 -20.14 16.44
CA ARG A 514 26.80 -21.61 16.66
C ARG A 514 27.22 -22.40 15.42
N GLY A 515 26.99 -21.87 14.22
CA GLY A 515 27.51 -22.41 12.94
C GLY A 515 28.86 -21.84 12.56
#